data_AF-A0A9L0R3C1-F1
#
_entry.id   AF-A0A9L0R3C1-F1
#
_cell.length_a   1.000
_cell.length_b   1.000
_cell.length_c   1.000
_cell.angle_alpha   90.00
_cell.angle_beta   90.00
_cell.angle_gamma   90.00
#
_symmetry.space_group_name_H-M   'P 1'
#
loop_
_entity.id
_entity.type
_entity.pdbx_description
1 polymer ?
#
loop_
_entity_poly.entity_id
_entity_poly.type
_entity_poly.pdbx_seq_one_letter_code
_entity_poly.pdbx_strand_id
1 'polypeptide(L)'
;MEPSPFELPADTVQRIASELRCHPADERVALRLDEEDELRHFREHFYIPKMQDLPPKKACLALPRARSLVGKPAYQGLIERVQ
;
A
#
# COMPACT_ATOMS: atom_id res chain seq x y z
N MET A 1 -14.58 -21.29 -4.03
CA MET A 1 -13.76 -22.16 -3.17
C MET A 1 -13.46 -21.31 -1.94
N GLU A 2 -13.95 -21.67 -0.75
CA GLU A 2 -13.74 -20.81 0.43
C GLU A 2 -12.24 -20.77 0.76
N PRO A 3 -11.61 -19.58 0.82
CA PRO A 3 -10.20 -19.48 1.20
C PRO A 3 -10.03 -19.99 2.63
N SER A 4 -9.05 -20.86 2.84
CA SER A 4 -8.74 -21.29 4.20
C SER A 4 -8.29 -20.05 5.00
N PRO A 5 -8.72 -19.87 6.26
CA PRO A 5 -8.43 -18.67 7.05
C PRO A 5 -6.94 -18.47 7.38
N PHE A 6 -6.05 -19.33 6.86
CA PHE A 6 -4.62 -19.34 7.10
C PHE A 6 -3.78 -19.22 5.82
N GLU A 7 -4.39 -19.10 4.64
CA GLU A 7 -3.64 -18.86 3.40
C GLU A 7 -3.14 -17.42 3.34
N LEU A 8 -1.83 -17.25 3.11
CA LEU A 8 -1.26 -15.94 2.86
C LEU A 8 -1.75 -15.45 1.48
N PRO A 9 -1.91 -14.13 1.28
CA PRO A 9 -2.32 -13.59 -0.02
C PRO A 9 -1.41 -14.05 -1.17
N ALA A 10 -0.11 -14.21 -0.89
CA ALA A 10 0.85 -14.73 -1.86
C ALA A 10 0.55 -16.17 -2.28
N ASP A 11 0.15 -17.02 -1.34
CA ASP A 11 -0.20 -18.42 -1.61
C ASP A 11 -1.46 -18.51 -2.48
N THR A 12 -2.46 -17.66 -2.19
CA THR A 12 -3.69 -17.56 -2.99
C THR A 12 -3.40 -17.15 -4.43
N VAL A 13 -2.58 -16.12 -4.63
CA VAL A 13 -2.17 -15.66 -5.97
C VAL A 13 -1.40 -16.75 -6.71
N GLN A 14 -0.48 -17.44 -6.03
CA GLN A 14 0.31 -18.51 -6.64
C GLN A 14 -0.54 -19.73 -7.01
N ARG A 15 -1.52 -20.09 -6.17
CA ARG A 15 -2.50 -21.14 -6.46
C ARG A 15 -3.33 -20.79 -7.69
N ILE A 16 -3.92 -19.60 -7.73
CA ILE A 16 -4.75 -19.15 -8.86
C ILE A 16 -3.92 -19.09 -10.15
N ALA A 17 -2.68 -18.60 -10.08
CA ALA A 17 -1.78 -18.60 -11.22
C ALA A 17 -1.49 -20.02 -11.74
N SER A 18 -1.31 -20.97 -10.83
CA SER A 18 -1.11 -22.39 -11.17
C SER A 18 -2.35 -23.00 -11.82
N GLU A 19 -3.55 -22.69 -11.33
CA GLU A 19 -4.83 -23.13 -11.90
C GLU A 19 -5.03 -22.57 -13.32
N LEU A 20 -4.71 -21.29 -13.52
CA LEU A 20 -4.80 -20.60 -14.81
C LEU A 20 -3.65 -20.92 -15.78
N ARG A 21 -2.65 -21.69 -15.31
CA ARG A 21 -1.40 -22.02 -16.01
C ARG A 21 -0.70 -20.77 -16.55
N CYS A 22 -0.64 -19.71 -15.75
CA CYS A 22 0.01 -18.45 -16.07
C CYS A 22 1.03 -18.06 -14.99
N HIS A 23 1.75 -16.97 -15.25
CA HIS A 23 2.68 -16.41 -14.26
C HIS A 23 1.91 -15.66 -13.15
N PRO A 24 2.35 -15.67 -11.89
CA PRO A 24 1.65 -14.97 -10.79
C PRO A 24 1.46 -13.46 -11.00
N ALA A 25 2.34 -12.84 -11.78
CA ALA A 25 2.26 -11.41 -12.14
C ALA A 25 1.52 -11.14 -13.46
N ASP A 26 0.85 -12.14 -14.03
CA ASP A 26 0.07 -12.02 -15.26
C ASP A 26 -1.27 -11.32 -14.99
N GLU A 27 -1.71 -10.49 -15.95
CA GLU A 27 -3.00 -9.79 -15.89
C GLU A 27 -4.18 -10.76 -15.70
N ARG A 28 -4.07 -11.98 -16.24
CA ARG A 28 -5.12 -13.00 -16.12
C ARG A 28 -5.44 -13.37 -14.68
N VAL A 29 -4.46 -13.32 -13.78
CA VAL A 29 -4.67 -13.58 -12.34
C VAL A 29 -5.49 -12.45 -11.72
N ALA A 30 -5.16 -11.20 -12.05
CA ALA A 30 -5.91 -10.03 -11.57
C ALA A 30 -7.36 -10.05 -12.06
N LEU A 31 -7.58 -10.35 -13.34
CA LEU A 31 -8.92 -10.48 -13.91
C LEU A 31 -9.75 -11.56 -13.20
N ARG A 32 -9.14 -12.70 -12.89
CA ARG A 32 -9.83 -13.79 -12.19
C ARG A 32 -10.23 -13.38 -10.77
N LEU A 33 -9.34 -12.69 -10.06
CA LEU A 33 -9.63 -12.17 -8.72
C LEU A 33 -10.73 -11.11 -8.75
N ASP A 34 -10.74 -10.23 -9.76
CA ASP A 34 -11.81 -9.26 -9.96
C ASP A 34 -13.16 -9.93 -10.31
N GLU A 35 -13.16 -11.11 -10.94
CA GLU A 35 -14.38 -11.87 -11.22
C GLU A 35 -14.98 -12.53 -9.98
N GLU A 36 -14.14 -13.02 -9.08
CA GLU A 36 -14.54 -13.71 -7.84
C GLU A 36 -14.83 -12.73 -6.69
N ASP A 37 -14.47 -11.46 -6.83
CA ASP A 37 -14.77 -10.43 -5.84
C ASP A 37 -16.27 -10.14 -5.75
N GLU A 38 -16.91 -10.66 -4.70
CA GLU A 38 -18.30 -10.40 -4.36
C GLU A 38 -18.56 -8.90 -4.15
N LEU A 39 -17.54 -8.12 -3.74
CA LEU A 39 -17.63 -6.69 -3.47
C LEU A 39 -17.43 -5.83 -4.71
N ARG A 40 -17.19 -6.42 -5.89
CA ARG A 40 -16.94 -5.67 -7.13
C ARG A 40 -18.01 -4.62 -7.43
N HIS A 41 -19.27 -4.91 -7.12
CA HIS A 41 -20.41 -4.03 -7.34
C HIS A 41 -20.34 -2.72 -6.54
N PHE A 42 -19.59 -2.68 -5.43
CA PHE A 42 -19.39 -1.44 -4.68
C PHE A 42 -18.65 -0.39 -5.50
N ARG A 43 -17.82 -0.81 -6.48
CA ARG A 43 -17.10 0.11 -7.36
C ARG A 43 -18.02 1.09 -8.10
N GLU A 44 -19.25 0.69 -8.38
CA GLU A 44 -20.26 1.52 -9.08
C GLU A 44 -20.89 2.59 -8.17
N HIS A 45 -20.81 2.39 -6.86
CA HIS A 45 -21.36 3.32 -5.86
C HIS A 45 -20.44 4.52 -5.59
N PHE A 46 -19.20 4.49 -6.09
CA PHE A 46 -18.21 5.54 -5.91
C PHE A 46 -17.92 6.26 -7.22
N TYR A 47 -17.72 7.57 -7.15
CA TYR A 47 -17.18 8.32 -8.27
C TYR A 47 -15.69 8.02 -8.41
N ILE A 48 -15.32 7.32 -9.49
CA ILE A 48 -13.91 7.03 -9.81
C ILE A 48 -13.45 8.06 -10.85
N PRO A 49 -12.56 9.00 -10.48
CA PRO A 49 -12.04 10.00 -11.40
C PRO A 49 -11.38 9.34 -12.61
N LYS A 50 -11.62 9.89 -13.80
CA LYS A 50 -10.92 9.46 -15.02
C LYS A 50 -9.52 10.07 -15.04
N MET A 51 -8.63 9.53 -15.88
CA MET A 51 -7.27 10.03 -15.99
C MET A 51 -7.17 11.52 -16.31
N GLN A 52 -8.15 12.06 -17.05
CA GLN A 52 -8.24 13.48 -17.38
C GLN A 52 -8.64 14.37 -16.18
N ASP A 53 -9.35 13.80 -15.20
CA ASP A 53 -9.81 14.49 -13.99
C ASP A 53 -8.71 14.50 -12.91
N LEU A 54 -7.66 13.69 -13.09
CA LEU A 54 -6.52 13.66 -12.19
C LEU A 54 -5.64 14.89 -12.44
N PRO A 55 -5.22 15.59 -11.37
CA PRO A 55 -4.23 16.66 -11.53
C PRO A 55 -2.96 16.08 -12.18
N PRO A 56 -2.28 16.84 -13.06
CA PRO A 56 -1.02 16.41 -13.63
C PRO A 56 -0.08 15.98 -12.49
N LYS A 57 0.55 14.80 -12.60
CA LYS A 57 1.42 14.17 -11.57
C LYS A 57 2.61 15.05 -11.10
N LYS A 58 2.75 16.30 -11.56
CA LYS A 58 3.76 17.29 -11.18
C LYS A 58 3.48 18.04 -9.87
N ALA A 59 2.85 17.41 -8.87
CA ALA A 59 2.58 18.08 -7.58
C ALA A 59 3.16 17.39 -6.33
N CYS A 60 3.70 16.17 -6.45
CA CYS A 60 4.21 15.44 -5.26
C CYS A 60 5.70 15.70 -4.93
N LEU A 61 6.45 16.36 -5.82
CA LEU A 61 7.89 16.64 -5.60
C LEU A 61 8.18 17.92 -4.81
N ALA A 62 7.14 18.62 -4.31
CA ALA A 62 7.28 19.86 -3.54
C ALA A 62 7.04 19.68 -2.04
N LEU A 63 7.27 18.49 -1.47
CA LEU A 63 7.47 18.42 -0.01
C LEU A 63 8.79 19.12 0.29
N PRO A 64 8.80 20.27 1.02
CA PRO A 64 10.05 20.82 1.52
C PRO A 64 10.65 19.75 2.42
N ARG A 65 11.81 19.25 2.01
CA ARG A 65 12.66 18.35 2.78
C ARG A 65 12.75 18.93 4.19
N ALA A 66 12.14 18.25 5.17
CA ALA A 66 12.17 18.70 6.56
C ALA A 66 13.65 18.91 6.94
N ARG A 67 14.03 20.17 7.17
CA ARG A 67 15.35 20.49 7.71
C ARG A 67 15.42 19.80 9.06
N SER A 68 16.27 18.79 9.16
CA SER A 68 16.65 18.15 10.41
C SER A 68 17.07 19.24 11.40
N LEU A 69 16.22 19.52 12.38
CA LEU A 69 16.62 20.27 13.57
C LEU A 69 17.44 19.29 14.41
N VAL A 70 18.74 19.22 14.13
CA VAL A 70 19.73 18.67 15.05
C VAL A 70 19.66 19.52 16.32
N GLY A 71 18.86 19.04 17.28
CA GLY A 71 18.88 19.51 18.66
C GLY A 71 20.26 19.25 19.22
N LYS A 72 21.01 20.34 19.45
CA LYS A 72 22.26 20.33 20.21
C LYS A 72 21.98 19.78 21.63
N PRO A 73 22.87 18.96 22.22
CA PRO A 73 22.70 18.53 23.59
C PRO A 73 22.95 19.71 24.53
N ALA A 74 21.92 20.16 25.24
CA ALA A 74 22.03 21.06 26.37
C ALA A 74 21.89 20.24 27.67
N TYR A 75 22.87 19.38 27.95
CA TYR A 75 23.10 18.83 29.29
C TYR A 75 24.57 19.06 29.64
N GLN A 76 24.90 20.33 29.86
CA GLN A 76 26.11 20.71 30.58
C GLN A 76 25.66 21.54 31.77
N GLY A 77 25.69 20.93 32.96
CA GLY A 77 25.50 21.61 34.23
C GLY A 77 24.21 21.26 34.96
N LEU A 78 24.22 20.14 35.69
CA LEU A 78 23.45 19.95 36.95
C LEU A 78 23.81 18.60 37.61
N ILE A 79 25.10 18.37 37.87
CA ILE A 79 25.51 17.52 39.00
C ILE A 79 26.49 18.34 39.83
N GLU A 80 25.96 19.29 40.56
CA GLU A 80 26.52 19.68 41.85
C GLU A 80 25.44 19.48 42.91
N ARG A 81 25.84 18.80 43.99
CA ARG A 81 25.16 18.67 45.29
C ARG A 81 24.02 17.66 45.39
N VAL A 82 24.36 16.39 45.62
CA VAL A 82 23.90 15.66 46.82
C VAL A 82 25.02 14.69 47.25
N GLN A 83 25.62 15.02 48.41
CA GLN A 83 26.47 14.23 49.32
C GLN A 83 27.86 13.76 48.86
#